data_AF-A0A366HVU4-F1
#
_entry.id   AF-A0A366HVU4-F1
#
_cell.length_a   1.000
_cell.length_b   1.000
_cell.length_c   1.000
_cell.angle_alpha   90.00
_cell.angle_beta   90.00
_cell.angle_gamma   90.00
#
_symmetry.space_group_name_H-M   'P 1'
#
loop_
_entity.id
_entity.type
_entity.pdbx_description
1 polymer ?
#
loop_
_entity_poly.entity_id
_entity_poly.type
_entity_poly.pdbx_seq_one_letter_code
_entity_poly.pdbx_strand_id
1 'polypeptide(L)'
;MISRLFSLAATTLAAITLIGCASSELSGTRDLLSSAGFFEVTPKGAKQEELYASAPAYKMHQITAEGKTFYMYKDEKRGTAFVGDTLKFRQYQRLLMQQSAAEEEAVLMPTPMAMGWYGAYGPYIHGPRYGTLRYYR
;
A
#
# COMPACT_ATOMS: atom_id res chain seq x y z
N MET A 1 10.33 -69.11 11.71
CA MET A 1 8.91 -69.09 11.35
C MET A 1 8.19 -68.10 12.26
N ILE A 2 7.52 -67.09 11.68
CA ILE A 2 6.22 -66.51 12.11
C ILE A 2 6.28 -65.59 13.36
N SER A 3 6.32 -64.26 13.18
CA SER A 3 5.16 -63.31 13.12
C SER A 3 4.70 -62.87 14.52
N ARG A 4 4.28 -61.64 14.85
CA ARG A 4 4.23 -60.26 14.31
C ARG A 4 3.75 -59.39 15.50
N LEU A 5 3.76 -58.06 15.33
CA LEU A 5 3.04 -57.02 16.13
C LEU A 5 3.84 -56.55 17.37
N PHE A 6 4.17 -55.27 17.53
CA PHE A 6 3.23 -54.16 17.66
C PHE A 6 3.82 -52.81 17.22
N SER A 7 3.11 -52.18 16.30
CA SER A 7 2.76 -50.75 16.21
C SER A 7 3.80 -49.66 16.50
N LEU A 8 4.18 -48.99 15.40
CA LEU A 8 4.19 -47.53 15.21
C LEU A 8 4.11 -46.67 16.49
N ALA A 9 5.25 -46.12 16.90
CA ALA A 9 5.28 -44.83 17.58
C ALA A 9 5.64 -43.76 16.53
N ALA A 10 4.60 -43.25 15.87
CA ALA A 10 4.70 -42.11 14.98
C ALA A 10 4.99 -40.86 15.83
N THR A 11 6.25 -40.43 15.86
CA THR A 11 6.61 -39.10 16.39
C THR A 11 6.18 -38.07 15.34
N THR A 12 4.94 -37.60 15.44
CA THR A 12 4.45 -36.42 14.72
C THR A 12 5.22 -35.20 15.22
N LEU A 13 6.32 -34.88 14.55
CA LEU A 13 7.02 -33.62 14.72
C LEU A 13 6.07 -32.51 14.24
N ALA A 14 5.59 -31.70 15.18
CA ALA A 14 4.68 -30.60 14.91
C ALA A 14 5.27 -29.67 13.84
N ALA A 15 4.65 -29.65 12.67
CA ALA A 15 4.90 -28.64 11.66
C ALA A 15 4.35 -27.29 12.18
N ILE A 16 5.20 -26.50 12.80
CA ILE A 16 4.91 -25.09 13.08
C ILE A 16 4.85 -24.41 11.71
N THR A 17 3.63 -24.22 11.23
CA THR A 17 3.38 -23.54 9.97
C THR A 17 3.76 -22.07 10.13
N LEU A 18 4.76 -21.63 9.36
CA LEU A 18 5.20 -20.24 9.22
C LEU A 18 4.17 -19.42 8.44
N ILE A 19 2.93 -19.32 8.94
CA ILE A 19 1.90 -18.43 8.38
C ILE A 19 1.84 -17.18 9.27
N GLY A 20 2.91 -16.38 9.27
CA GLY A 20 3.03 -15.29 10.26
C GLY A 20 3.72 -14.00 9.84
N CYS A 21 4.36 -13.91 8.67
CA CYS A 21 5.20 -12.73 8.39
C CYS A 21 4.58 -11.67 7.46
N ALA A 22 3.56 -11.99 6.66
CA ALA A 22 3.01 -11.01 5.72
C ALA A 22 2.06 -9.98 6.38
N SER A 23 1.35 -10.35 7.44
CA SER A 23 0.37 -9.45 8.07
C SER A 23 1.00 -8.39 8.97
N SER A 24 2.11 -8.73 9.63
CA SER A 24 2.85 -7.83 10.51
C SER A 24 3.54 -6.72 9.71
N GLU A 25 4.12 -7.06 8.56
CA GLU A 25 4.78 -6.11 7.67
C GLU A 25 3.78 -5.08 7.11
N LEU A 26 2.61 -5.53 6.63
CA LEU A 26 1.56 -4.63 6.13
C LEU A 26 1.01 -3.69 7.20
N SER A 27 0.84 -4.18 8.43
CA SER A 27 0.40 -3.35 9.55
C SER A 27 1.46 -2.29 9.88
N GLY A 28 2.74 -2.68 9.88
CA GLY A 28 3.87 -1.77 10.08
C GLY A 28 3.97 -0.69 9.00
N THR A 29 3.88 -1.04 7.71
CA THR A 29 3.90 -0.07 6.61
C THR A 29 2.80 0.97 6.76
N ARG A 30 1.61 0.54 7.16
CA ARG A 30 0.46 1.42 7.34
C ARG A 30 0.64 2.42 8.47
N ASP A 31 1.21 1.97 9.59
CA ASP A 31 1.54 2.82 10.74
C ASP A 31 2.63 3.83 10.36
N LEU A 32 3.64 3.41 9.59
CA LEU A 32 4.68 4.31 9.06
C LEU A 32 4.09 5.37 8.13
N LEU A 33 3.23 4.99 7.18
CA LEU A 33 2.57 5.91 6.24
C LEU A 33 1.70 6.93 6.98
N SER A 34 0.90 6.46 7.94
CA SER A 34 0.05 7.33 8.77
C SER A 34 0.89 8.30 9.60
N SER A 35 1.99 7.82 10.20
CA SER A 35 2.93 8.63 10.97
C SER A 35 3.70 9.64 10.11
N ALA A 36 3.95 9.31 8.84
CA ALA A 36 4.52 10.22 7.86
C ALA A 36 3.53 11.28 7.35
N GLY A 37 2.25 11.17 7.74
CA GLY A 37 1.20 12.11 7.39
C GLY A 37 0.55 11.84 6.04
N PHE A 38 0.67 10.63 5.48
CA PHE A 38 -0.12 10.23 4.31
C PHE A 38 -1.61 10.23 4.65
N PHE A 39 -2.43 10.59 3.66
CA PHE A 39 -3.88 10.54 3.77
C PHE A 39 -4.37 9.18 3.31
N GLU A 40 -5.07 8.48 4.19
CA GLU A 40 -5.84 7.31 3.79
C GLU A 40 -7.13 7.76 3.11
N VAL A 41 -7.35 7.29 1.88
CA VAL A 41 -8.51 7.59 1.07
C VAL A 41 -9.20 6.28 0.70
N THR A 42 -10.48 6.20 1.03
CA THR A 42 -11.37 5.17 0.49
C THR A 42 -11.84 5.63 -0.89
N PRO A 43 -11.65 4.83 -1.96
CA PRO A 43 -12.19 5.13 -3.28
C PRO A 43 -13.70 5.35 -3.20
N LYS A 44 -14.18 6.46 -3.78
CA LYS A 44 -15.60 6.79 -3.83
C LYS A 44 -15.99 7.16 -5.25
N GLY A 45 -16.91 6.37 -5.82
CA GLY A 45 -17.46 6.58 -7.15
C GLY A 45 -16.63 5.89 -8.24
N ALA A 46 -17.29 5.70 -9.39
CA ALA A 46 -16.82 4.80 -10.44
C ALA A 46 -15.38 5.06 -10.89
N LYS A 47 -14.97 6.32 -11.08
CA LYS A 47 -13.62 6.64 -11.56
C LYS A 47 -12.53 6.35 -10.53
N GLN A 48 -12.78 6.65 -9.25
CA GLN A 48 -11.82 6.36 -8.19
C GLN A 48 -11.68 4.85 -7.98
N GLU A 49 -12.79 4.11 -8.06
CA GLU A 49 -12.84 2.66 -7.95
C GLU A 49 -12.12 1.97 -9.11
N GLU A 50 -12.34 2.41 -10.36
CA GLU A 50 -11.65 1.91 -11.55
C GLU A 50 -10.12 2.11 -11.46
N LEU A 51 -9.69 3.31 -11.08
CA LEU A 51 -8.28 3.64 -10.92
C LEU A 51 -7.65 2.85 -9.76
N TYR A 52 -8.37 2.70 -8.66
CA TYR A 52 -7.95 1.88 -7.53
C TYR A 52 -7.80 0.40 -7.91
N ALA A 53 -8.78 -0.16 -8.62
CA ALA A 53 -8.77 -1.55 -9.05
C ALA A 53 -7.58 -1.84 -9.98
N SER A 54 -7.26 -0.90 -10.88
CA SER A 54 -6.16 -1.04 -11.84
C SER A 54 -4.75 -0.75 -11.26
N ALA A 55 -4.65 -0.10 -10.10
CA ALA A 55 -3.35 0.21 -9.50
C ALA A 55 -2.68 -1.04 -8.89
N PRO A 56 -1.35 -1.17 -8.97
CA PRO A 56 -0.62 -2.23 -8.29
C PRO A 56 -0.68 -2.07 -6.77
N ALA A 57 -0.90 -3.16 -6.05
CA ALA A 57 -1.03 -3.18 -4.60
C ALA A 57 0.33 -3.27 -3.89
N TYR A 58 0.38 -2.79 -2.64
CA TYR A 58 1.46 -2.99 -1.68
C TYR A 58 2.85 -2.53 -2.12
N LYS A 59 2.92 -1.49 -2.94
CA LYS A 59 4.17 -0.81 -3.29
C LYS A 59 3.95 0.69 -3.35
N MET A 60 4.99 1.44 -2.99
CA MET A 60 5.01 2.87 -3.22
C MET A 60 5.12 3.18 -4.71
N HIS A 61 4.22 4.02 -5.21
CA HIS A 61 4.25 4.52 -6.57
C HIS A 61 4.40 6.02 -6.59
N GLN A 62 5.29 6.50 -7.44
CA GLN A 62 5.41 7.91 -7.76
C GLN A 62 4.52 8.24 -8.94
N ILE A 63 3.69 9.26 -8.77
CA ILE A 63 2.78 9.77 -9.78
C ILE A 63 3.23 11.18 -10.13
N THR A 64 3.60 11.38 -11.39
CA THR A 64 3.98 12.70 -11.92
C THR A 64 3.04 13.06 -13.06
N ALA A 65 2.27 14.14 -12.87
CA ALA A 65 1.29 14.63 -13.82
C ALA A 65 1.15 16.15 -13.66
N GLU A 66 1.00 16.87 -14.77
CA GLU A 66 0.90 18.35 -14.79
C GLU A 66 2.01 19.07 -14.00
N GLY A 67 3.24 18.54 -14.02
CA GLY A 67 4.36 19.11 -13.26
C GLY A 67 4.25 18.96 -11.73
N LYS A 68 3.24 18.24 -11.23
CA LYS A 68 3.11 17.88 -9.82
C LYS A 68 3.47 16.42 -9.61
N THR A 69 4.14 16.16 -8.49
CA THR A 69 4.52 14.82 -8.06
C THR A 69 3.88 14.50 -6.73
N PHE A 70 3.25 13.33 -6.67
CA PHE A 70 2.72 12.76 -5.45
C PHE A 70 2.94 11.25 -5.42
N TYR A 71 2.62 10.63 -4.30
CA TYR A 71 2.94 9.25 -3.98
C TYR A 71 1.69 8.52 -3.54
N MET A 72 1.61 7.25 -3.92
CA MET A 72 0.46 6.39 -3.64
C MET A 72 0.92 5.01 -3.18
N TYR A 73 0.24 4.48 -2.17
CA TYR A 73 0.33 3.09 -1.77
C TYR A 73 -1.08 2.49 -1.68
N LYS A 74 -1.33 1.39 -2.40
CA LYS A 74 -2.63 0.69 -2.38
C LYS A 74 -2.65 -0.41 -1.32
N ASP A 75 -3.54 -0.27 -0.34
CA ASP A 75 -3.86 -1.26 0.69
C ASP A 75 -5.08 -2.08 0.23
N GLU A 76 -4.81 -3.10 -0.59
CA GLU A 76 -5.85 -3.95 -1.19
C GLU A 76 -6.67 -4.69 -0.14
N LYS A 77 -6.06 -5.09 0.98
CA LYS A 77 -6.72 -5.79 2.08
C LYS A 77 -7.85 -4.96 2.70
N ARG A 78 -7.71 -3.64 2.76
CA ARG A 78 -8.70 -2.73 3.35
C ARG A 78 -9.53 -1.96 2.34
N GLY A 79 -9.23 -2.06 1.05
CA GLY A 79 -9.94 -1.30 0.03
C GLY A 79 -9.60 0.20 0.06
N THR A 80 -8.39 0.58 0.51
CA THR A 80 -7.99 1.98 0.71
C THR A 80 -6.66 2.26 0.04
N ALA A 81 -6.41 3.53 -0.31
CA ALA A 81 -5.11 3.98 -0.78
C ALA A 81 -4.56 5.09 0.13
N PHE A 82 -3.27 5.04 0.42
CA PHE A 82 -2.54 6.13 1.05
C PHE A 82 -2.01 7.05 -0.02
N VAL A 83 -2.25 8.35 0.11
CA VAL A 83 -1.76 9.36 -0.83
C VAL A 83 -1.01 10.48 -0.11
N GLY A 84 0.08 10.95 -0.69
CA GLY A 84 0.95 11.95 -0.07
C GLY A 84 1.82 12.69 -1.06
N ASP A 85 2.34 13.85 -0.67
CA ASP A 85 3.29 14.62 -1.47
C ASP A 85 4.74 14.15 -1.21
N THR A 86 5.71 14.79 -1.88
CA THR A 86 7.13 14.50 -1.71
C THR A 86 7.63 14.72 -0.27
N LEU A 87 7.05 15.64 0.50
CA LEU A 87 7.46 15.84 1.90
C LEU A 87 7.06 14.65 2.76
N LYS A 88 5.83 14.16 2.60
CA LYS A 88 5.32 12.97 3.28
C LYS A 88 6.12 11.73 2.88
N PHE A 89 6.44 11.57 1.59
CA PHE A 89 7.30 10.47 1.15
C PHE A 89 8.69 10.49 1.79
N ARG A 90 9.34 11.66 1.88
CA ARG A 90 10.62 11.80 2.59
C ARG A 90 10.52 11.46 4.07
N GLN A 91 9.42 11.85 4.73
CA GLN A 91 9.18 11.48 6.12
C GLN A 91 8.98 9.97 6.27
N TYR A 92 8.25 9.34 5.35
CA TYR A 92 8.07 7.88 5.32
C TYR A 92 9.42 7.16 5.19
N GLN A 93 10.28 7.57 4.25
CA GLN A 93 11.62 7.03 4.09
C GLN A 93 12.43 7.10 5.38
N ARG A 94 12.39 8.26 6.07
CA ARG A 94 13.08 8.43 7.36
C ARG A 94 12.58 7.44 8.42
N LEU A 95 11.26 7.25 8.53
CA LEU A 95 10.68 6.32 9.49
C LEU A 95 11.01 4.86 9.13
N LEU A 96 11.00 4.52 7.85
CA LEU A 96 11.37 3.20 7.36
C LEU A 96 12.83 2.87 7.70
N MET A 97 13.75 3.79 7.43
CA MET A 97 15.17 3.64 7.81
C MET A 97 15.36 3.47 9.31
N GLN A 98 14.56 4.14 10.15
CA GLN A 98 14.61 3.99 11.61
C GLN A 98 14.12 2.62 12.08
N GLN A 99 13.12 2.05 11.40
CA GLN A 99 12.49 0.80 11.82
C GLN A 99 13.19 -0.45 11.29
N SER A 100 13.61 -0.43 10.02
CA SER A 100 14.10 -1.63 9.32
C SER A 100 15.51 -1.48 8.72
N ALA A 101 16.12 -0.29 8.82
CA ALA A 101 17.34 0.05 8.09
C ALA A 101 17.25 -0.22 6.57
N ALA A 102 16.03 -0.29 6.03
CA ALA A 102 15.75 -0.48 4.62
C ALA A 102 15.26 0.83 3.99
N GLU A 103 15.45 0.94 2.68
CA GLU A 103 14.91 2.00 1.84
C GLU A 103 13.88 1.39 0.87
N GLU A 104 12.79 2.10 0.62
CA GLU A 104 11.79 1.70 -0.38
C GLU A 104 11.82 2.69 -1.54
N GLU A 105 12.18 2.23 -2.73
CA GLU A 105 12.11 3.05 -3.93
C GLU A 105 10.66 3.15 -4.42
N ALA A 106 10.24 4.37 -4.78
CA ALA A 106 8.95 4.57 -5.41
C ALA A 106 9.01 4.19 -6.89
N VAL A 107 8.09 3.32 -7.32
CA VAL A 107 7.99 2.92 -8.73
C VAL A 107 7.22 3.98 -9.52
N LEU A 108 7.79 4.46 -10.63
CA LEU A 108 7.10 5.43 -11.47
C LEU A 108 5.85 4.83 -12.09
N MET A 109 4.70 5.48 -11.87
CA MET A 109 3.44 5.11 -12.49
C MET A 109 3.43 5.46 -13.98
N PRO A 110 2.94 4.57 -14.88
CA PRO A 110 2.79 4.89 -16.30
C PRO A 110 1.94 6.14 -16.52
N THR A 111 2.38 7.02 -17.44
CA THR A 111 1.75 8.32 -17.74
C THR A 111 0.22 8.29 -17.88
N PRO A 112 -0.41 7.37 -18.65
CA PRO A 112 -1.87 7.38 -18.79
C PRO A 112 -2.58 7.11 -17.45
N MET A 113 -2.02 6.24 -16.62
CA MET A 113 -2.53 5.95 -15.29
C MET A 113 -2.28 7.13 -14.34
N ALA A 114 -1.08 7.73 -14.41
CA ALA A 114 -0.68 8.88 -13.60
C ALA A 114 -1.64 10.08 -13.78
N MET A 115 -2.05 10.39 -15.02
CA MET A 115 -3.02 11.45 -15.30
C MET A 115 -4.40 11.17 -14.68
N GLY A 116 -4.88 9.93 -14.75
CA GLY A 116 -6.14 9.53 -14.12
C GLY A 116 -6.10 9.67 -12.61
N TRP A 117 -5.02 9.19 -11.98
CA TRP A 117 -4.81 9.34 -10.55
C TRP A 117 -4.70 10.81 -10.12
N TYR A 118 -4.01 11.64 -10.89
CA TYR A 118 -3.91 13.07 -10.61
C TYR A 118 -5.28 13.76 -10.64
N GLY A 119 -6.12 13.49 -11.63
CA GLY A 119 -7.47 14.05 -11.69
C GLY A 119 -8.37 13.59 -10.54
N ALA A 120 -8.26 12.32 -10.14
CA ALA A 120 -9.16 11.72 -9.16
C ALA A 120 -8.72 11.92 -7.69
N TYR A 121 -7.42 12.06 -7.44
CA TYR A 121 -6.85 12.13 -6.09
C TYR A 121 -6.00 13.38 -5.83
N GLY A 122 -5.57 14.11 -6.87
CA GLY A 122 -4.77 15.33 -6.76
C GLY A 122 -5.36 16.43 -5.86
N PRO A 123 -6.69 16.65 -5.82
CA PRO A 123 -7.30 17.62 -4.90
C PRO A 123 -7.04 17.33 -3.40
N TYR A 124 -6.90 16.07 -3.00
CA TYR A 124 -6.59 15.70 -1.60
C TYR A 124 -5.16 16.06 -1.20
N ILE A 125 -4.27 16.26 -2.18
CA ILE A 125 -2.84 16.43 -1.96
C ILE A 125 -2.41 17.88 -2.23
N HIS A 126 -2.97 18.50 -3.27
CA HIS A 126 -2.57 19.82 -3.77
C HIS A 126 -3.70 20.85 -3.82
N GLY A 127 -4.92 20.50 -3.39
CA GLY A 127 -6.06 21.41 -3.40
C GLY A 127 -6.05 22.40 -2.23
N PRO A 128 -6.73 23.55 -2.36
CA PRO A 128 -7.09 24.37 -1.20
C PRO A 128 -7.92 23.49 -0.26
N ARG A 129 -7.56 23.46 1.03
CA ARG A 129 -8.23 22.62 2.03
C ARG A 129 -9.75 22.83 1.94
N TYR A 130 -10.44 21.85 1.36
CA TYR A 130 -11.89 21.75 1.16
C TYR A 130 -12.57 22.96 0.49
N GLY A 131 -12.90 22.81 -0.80
CA GLY A 131 -13.87 23.68 -1.48
C GLY A 131 -13.93 23.42 -2.97
N THR A 132 -15.03 22.84 -3.43
CA THR A 132 -15.41 22.54 -4.83
C THR A 132 -14.74 21.33 -5.49
N LEU A 133 -15.31 20.15 -5.23
CA LEU A 133 -15.41 19.10 -6.23
C LEU A 133 -16.26 19.66 -7.39
N ARG A 134 -15.62 20.32 -8.36
CA ARG A 134 -16.27 20.55 -9.64
C ARG A 134 -16.39 19.19 -10.32
N TYR A 135 -17.63 18.70 -10.33
CA TYR A 135 -18.07 17.49 -11.01
C TYR A 135 -17.33 17.28 -12.34
N TYR A 136 -16.70 16.11 -12.48
CA TYR A 136 -16.48 15.53 -13.81
C TYR A 136 -17.88 15.17 -14.36
N ARG A 137 -18.36 15.98 -15.31
CA ARG A 137 -19.48 15.65 -16.19
C ARG A 137 -18.89 15.26 -17.54
#